data_AF-A0A4Y7SI60-F1
#
_entry.id   AF-A0A4Y7SI60-F1
#
_cell.length_a   1.000
_cell.length_b   1.000
_cell.length_c   1.000
_cell.angle_alpha   90.00
_cell.angle_beta   90.00
_cell.angle_gamma   90.00
#
_symmetry.space_group_name_H-M   'P 1'
#
loop_
_entity.id
_entity.type
_entity.pdbx_description
1 polymer ?
#
loop_
_entity_poly.entity_id
_entity_poly.type
_entity_poly.pdbx_seq_one_letter_code
_entity_poly.pdbx_strand_id
1 'polypeptide(L)'
;MSESWQRGRLAWLSAELSPLDLCDNLSCDRWHEDYEDEDDDDWSSRQCSRCQSVLYCSTKCQAEDWERFHKKECEHERAYRSSMGFTSKSYTHRDRTFHAHTAACLLTLHYSDVKDHASSVYPDLPFRHLVPVFANARVDVSGITLKPIVPIPNHPLYKKEYDVFRGNEWWETGLGVSFEQTWLRPRLSALALGYRDGPDQGDAVRLTEGYSKVSADKMVCVTARLRWKDAGRYHIDWCIARFGNVTSAKMRWNETV
;
A
#
# COMPACT_ATOMS: atom_id res chain seq x y z
N MET A 1 1.71 -23.82 12.73
CA MET A 1 0.85 -24.07 11.55
C MET A 1 1.74 -24.39 10.36
N SER A 2 1.36 -25.34 9.49
CA SER A 2 2.22 -25.74 8.36
C SER A 2 2.19 -24.71 7.23
N GLU A 3 3.30 -24.59 6.50
CA GLU A 3 3.44 -23.69 5.34
C GLU A 3 2.42 -24.04 4.22
N SER A 4 2.05 -25.32 4.09
CA SER A 4 1.03 -25.76 3.13
C SER A 4 -0.36 -25.21 3.44
N TRP A 5 -0.69 -25.05 4.72
CA TRP A 5 -1.98 -24.47 5.14
C TRP A 5 -2.04 -22.97 4.82
N GLN A 6 -0.94 -22.25 5.01
CA GLN A 6 -0.86 -20.83 4.69
C GLN A 6 -0.96 -20.58 3.18
N ARG A 7 -0.28 -21.39 2.36
CA ARG A 7 -0.39 -21.32 0.89
C ARG A 7 -1.81 -21.65 0.40
N GLY A 8 -2.45 -22.68 0.97
CA GLY A 8 -3.84 -23.03 0.66
C GLY A 8 -4.82 -21.91 1.01
N ARG A 9 -4.62 -21.25 2.16
CA ARG A 9 -5.46 -20.12 2.59
C ARG A 9 -5.26 -18.89 1.71
N LEU A 10 -4.03 -18.56 1.31
CA LEU A 10 -3.76 -17.45 0.38
C LEU A 10 -4.34 -17.73 -1.02
N ALA A 11 -4.26 -18.98 -1.50
CA ALA A 11 -4.86 -19.37 -2.78
C ALA A 11 -6.40 -19.27 -2.76
N TRP A 12 -7.03 -19.68 -1.65
CA TRP A 12 -8.47 -19.52 -1.45
C TRP A 12 -8.88 -18.05 -1.37
N LEU A 13 -8.14 -17.23 -0.61
CA LEU A 13 -8.35 -15.78 -0.55
C LEU A 13 -8.16 -15.09 -1.91
N SER A 14 -7.28 -15.62 -2.76
CA SER A 14 -7.05 -15.13 -4.13
C SER A 14 -8.21 -15.46 -5.08
N ALA A 15 -8.92 -16.58 -4.85
CA ALA A 15 -10.08 -16.99 -5.66
C ALA A 15 -11.35 -16.18 -5.36
N GLU A 16 -11.44 -15.57 -4.17
CA GLU A 16 -12.51 -14.63 -3.79
C GLU A 16 -12.26 -13.19 -4.26
N LEU A 17 -11.14 -12.92 -4.94
CA LEU A 17 -10.84 -11.56 -5.40
C LEU A 17 -11.73 -11.20 -6.58
N SER A 18 -12.73 -10.36 -6.31
CA SER A 18 -13.53 -9.69 -7.34
C SER A 18 -12.65 -8.92 -8.33
N PRO A 19 -13.11 -8.76 -9.59
CA PRO A 19 -12.40 -8.02 -10.62
C PRO A 19 -12.04 -6.61 -10.16
N LEU A 20 -10.76 -6.26 -10.13
CA LEU A 20 -10.19 -4.91 -9.97
C LEU A 20 -11.09 -3.89 -9.21
N ASP A 21 -11.55 -4.20 -8.00
CA ASP A 21 -12.36 -3.29 -7.18
C ASP A 21 -11.48 -2.23 -6.48
N LEU A 22 -10.61 -1.58 -7.25
CA LEU A 22 -9.70 -0.55 -6.76
C LEU A 22 -10.09 0.81 -7.32
N CYS A 23 -10.13 1.81 -6.45
CA CYS A 23 -10.17 3.21 -6.87
C CYS A 23 -8.97 3.96 -6.31
N ASP A 24 -8.27 4.72 -7.16
CA ASP A 24 -7.15 5.55 -6.76
C ASP A 24 -7.55 6.90 -6.17
N ASN A 25 -8.82 7.32 -6.30
CA ASN A 25 -9.31 8.55 -5.71
C ASN A 25 -9.32 8.44 -4.18
N LEU A 26 -8.46 9.20 -3.49
CA LEU A 26 -8.37 9.20 -2.03
C LEU A 26 -9.65 9.64 -1.32
N SER A 27 -10.54 10.32 -2.04
CA SER A 27 -11.85 10.79 -1.54
C SER A 27 -12.99 9.87 -1.95
N CYS A 28 -12.69 8.75 -2.61
CA CYS A 28 -13.68 7.73 -2.93
C CYS A 28 -14.29 7.22 -1.63
N ASP A 29 -15.59 7.42 -1.51
CA ASP A 29 -16.41 7.00 -0.38
C ASP A 29 -17.19 5.73 -0.70
N ARG A 30 -16.70 4.90 -1.66
CA ARG A 30 -17.34 3.70 -2.22
C ARG A 30 -17.89 2.73 -1.14
N TRP A 31 -19.03 3.15 -0.60
CA TRP A 31 -20.08 2.44 0.08
C TRP A 31 -21.27 2.48 -0.86
N HIS A 32 -21.06 2.22 -2.15
CA HIS A 32 -22.15 2.06 -3.11
C HIS A 32 -22.84 0.70 -2.89
N GLU A 33 -23.12 0.35 -1.64
CA GLU A 33 -24.08 -0.72 -1.32
C GLU A 33 -25.51 -0.26 -1.67
N ASP A 34 -25.73 1.05 -1.84
CA ASP A 34 -27.05 1.65 -2.05
C ASP A 34 -27.29 2.31 -3.43
N TYR A 35 -26.35 2.23 -4.39
CA TYR A 35 -26.60 2.75 -5.74
C TYR A 35 -27.17 1.64 -6.63
N GLU A 36 -28.50 1.47 -6.56
CA GLU A 36 -29.32 0.82 -7.58
C GLU A 36 -29.41 1.69 -8.85
N ASP A 37 -28.26 2.14 -9.39
CA ASP A 37 -28.27 2.69 -10.75
C ASP A 37 -28.41 1.48 -11.69
N GLU A 38 -29.66 1.18 -12.04
CA GLU A 38 -30.11 0.05 -12.86
C GLU A 38 -29.52 0.03 -14.30
N ASP A 39 -28.68 1.01 -14.66
CA ASP A 39 -28.15 1.21 -16.02
C ASP A 39 -26.60 1.18 -16.14
N ASP A 40 -25.83 1.01 -15.05
CA ASP A 40 -24.35 0.93 -15.10
C ASP A 40 -23.86 -0.46 -14.67
N ASP A 41 -24.26 -1.49 -15.43
CA ASP A 41 -23.90 -2.91 -15.24
C ASP A 41 -22.37 -3.21 -15.31
N ASP A 42 -21.53 -2.21 -15.62
CA ASP A 42 -20.08 -2.36 -15.69
C ASP A 42 -19.38 -1.65 -14.52
N TRP A 43 -19.54 -2.24 -13.32
CA TRP A 43 -18.85 -1.84 -12.08
C TRP A 43 -17.32 -1.99 -12.14
N SER A 44 -16.78 -2.42 -13.28
CA SER A 44 -15.34 -2.59 -13.45
C SER A 44 -14.61 -1.26 -13.34
N SER A 45 -13.54 -1.24 -12.54
CA SER A 45 -12.73 -0.04 -12.41
C SER A 45 -12.07 0.33 -13.74
N ARG A 46 -12.22 1.59 -14.12
CA ARG A 46 -11.74 2.15 -15.39
C ARG A 46 -10.34 2.73 -15.22
N GLN A 47 -9.40 2.32 -16.06
CA GLN A 47 -8.05 2.87 -16.04
C GLN A 47 -7.99 4.26 -16.70
N CYS A 48 -7.10 5.13 -16.23
CA CYS A 48 -6.80 6.37 -16.94
C CYS A 48 -6.27 6.07 -18.34
N SER A 49 -6.93 6.58 -19.38
CA SER A 49 -6.56 6.32 -20.78
C SER A 49 -5.18 6.88 -21.17
N ARG A 50 -4.66 7.86 -20.42
CA ARG A 50 -3.38 8.53 -20.71
C ARG A 50 -2.17 7.82 -20.10
N CYS A 51 -2.16 7.61 -18.79
CA CYS A 51 -1.02 6.98 -18.11
C CYS A 51 -1.21 5.48 -17.86
N GLN A 52 -2.45 5.00 -17.81
CA GLN A 52 -2.81 3.62 -17.49
C GLN A 52 -2.24 3.13 -16.14
N SER A 53 -1.85 4.02 -15.23
CA SER A 53 -1.26 3.69 -13.91
C SER A 53 -2.30 3.68 -12.78
N VAL A 54 -3.41 4.38 -12.96
CA VAL A 54 -4.46 4.56 -11.93
C VAL A 54 -5.81 4.02 -12.42
N LEU A 55 -6.61 3.54 -11.48
CA LEU A 55 -7.95 2.97 -11.65
C LEU A 55 -8.99 3.85 -10.96
N TYR A 56 -10.15 3.98 -11.60
CA TYR A 56 -11.27 4.71 -11.04
C TYR A 56 -12.54 3.89 -11.07
N CYS A 57 -13.23 4.01 -9.95
CA CYS A 57 -14.56 3.55 -9.71
C CYS A 57 -15.59 4.13 -10.69
N SER A 58 -15.43 5.40 -11.05
CA SER A 58 -16.40 6.17 -11.84
C SER A 58 -15.70 7.37 -12.47
N THR A 59 -16.37 7.99 -13.44
CA THR A 59 -15.95 9.26 -14.04
C THR A 59 -15.92 10.39 -13.00
N LYS A 60 -16.82 10.37 -12.02
CA LYS A 60 -16.81 11.28 -10.86
C LYS A 60 -15.51 11.14 -10.06
N CYS A 61 -15.14 9.92 -9.67
CA CYS A 61 -13.90 9.68 -8.94
C CYS A 61 -12.66 10.09 -9.75
N GLN A 62 -12.67 9.85 -11.06
CA GLN A 62 -11.60 10.32 -11.95
C GLN A 62 -11.50 11.85 -11.96
N ALA A 63 -12.62 12.57 -12.07
CA ALA A 63 -12.63 14.03 -12.11
C ALA A 63 -12.17 14.66 -10.79
N GLU A 64 -12.62 14.13 -9.66
CA GLU A 64 -12.20 14.58 -8.33
C GLU A 64 -10.70 14.39 -8.10
N ASP A 65 -10.19 13.19 -8.43
CA ASP A 65 -8.77 12.89 -8.28
C ASP A 65 -7.91 13.67 -9.28
N TRP A 66 -8.44 13.95 -10.49
CA TRP A 66 -7.79 14.79 -11.50
C TRP A 66 -7.46 16.17 -10.94
N GLU A 67 -8.42 16.86 -10.36
CA GLU A 67 -8.22 18.22 -9.84
C GLU A 67 -7.28 18.25 -8.63
N ARG A 68 -7.30 17.21 -7.78
CA ARG A 68 -6.51 17.18 -6.54
C ARG A 68 -5.07 16.74 -6.76
N PHE A 69 -4.87 15.67 -7.51
CA PHE A 69 -3.57 14.97 -7.59
C PHE A 69 -3.21 14.61 -9.02
N HIS A 70 -4.09 13.89 -9.72
CA HIS A 70 -3.72 13.15 -10.91
C HIS A 70 -3.31 14.02 -12.09
N LYS A 71 -3.83 15.24 -12.22
CA LYS A 71 -3.42 16.17 -13.29
C LYS A 71 -1.91 16.42 -13.31
N LYS A 72 -1.27 16.50 -12.13
CA LYS A 72 0.17 16.72 -12.00
C LYS A 72 0.97 15.41 -12.10
N GLU A 73 0.37 14.28 -11.74
CA GLU A 73 1.03 12.98 -11.75
C GLU A 73 0.99 12.30 -13.13
N CYS A 74 -0.09 12.50 -13.90
CA CYS A 74 -0.41 11.73 -15.09
C CYS A 74 0.71 11.79 -16.15
N GLU A 75 1.32 12.95 -16.34
CA GLU A 75 2.40 13.11 -17.32
C GLU A 75 3.68 12.40 -16.86
N HIS A 76 4.05 12.54 -15.58
CA HIS A 76 5.21 11.86 -15.01
C HIS A 76 5.02 10.35 -14.99
N GLU A 77 3.84 9.86 -14.62
CA GLU A 77 3.50 8.43 -14.66
C GLU A 77 3.63 7.85 -16.08
N ARG A 78 3.11 8.58 -17.08
CA ARG A 78 3.24 8.15 -18.48
C ARG A 78 4.70 8.10 -18.94
N ALA A 79 5.48 9.14 -18.62
CA ALA A 79 6.90 9.21 -18.97
C ALA A 79 7.70 8.10 -18.26
N TYR A 80 7.45 7.89 -16.97
CA TYR A 80 8.11 6.87 -16.16
C TYR A 80 7.81 5.45 -16.64
N ARG A 81 6.53 5.15 -16.93
CA ARG A 81 6.15 3.86 -17.51
C ARG A 81 6.86 3.60 -18.84
N SER A 82 7.02 4.64 -19.65
CA SER A 82 7.71 4.56 -20.94
C SER A 82 9.23 4.32 -20.75
N SER A 83 9.85 5.00 -19.78
CA SER A 83 11.31 4.89 -19.54
C SER A 83 11.72 3.58 -18.86
N MET A 84 10.87 3.02 -18.01
CA MET A 84 11.17 1.79 -17.28
C MET A 84 11.17 0.54 -18.17
N GLY A 85 10.91 0.67 -19.48
CA GLY A 85 10.79 -0.47 -20.37
C GLY A 85 9.68 -1.44 -19.93
N PHE A 86 8.74 -0.95 -19.12
CA PHE A 86 7.55 -1.67 -18.72
C PHE A 86 6.71 -1.84 -19.97
N THR A 87 6.98 -2.91 -20.71
CA THR A 87 5.94 -3.49 -21.55
C THR A 87 4.74 -3.75 -20.64
N SER A 88 3.52 -3.66 -21.16
CA SER A 88 2.28 -3.94 -20.41
C SER A 88 2.24 -5.32 -19.72
N LYS A 89 3.30 -6.13 -19.82
CA LYS A 89 3.48 -7.46 -19.25
C LYS A 89 4.17 -7.51 -17.87
N SER A 90 4.89 -6.48 -17.41
CA SER A 90 5.76 -6.65 -16.22
C SER A 90 5.13 -6.31 -14.86
N TYR A 91 4.07 -5.51 -14.80
CA TYR A 91 3.23 -5.34 -13.60
C TYR A 91 1.89 -4.74 -13.97
N THR A 92 0.83 -5.52 -13.82
CA THR A 92 -0.53 -5.18 -14.20
C THR A 92 -1.33 -4.67 -12.99
N HIS A 93 -2.51 -4.11 -13.26
CA HIS A 93 -3.48 -3.81 -12.20
C HIS A 93 -3.91 -5.07 -11.42
N ARG A 94 -3.88 -6.25 -12.05
CA ARG A 94 -4.14 -7.53 -11.38
C ARG A 94 -3.03 -7.86 -10.37
N ASP A 95 -1.77 -7.65 -10.75
CA ASP A 95 -0.63 -7.84 -9.83
C ASP A 95 -0.68 -6.86 -8.66
N ARG A 96 -1.07 -5.61 -8.94
CA ARG A 96 -1.32 -4.59 -7.90
C ARG A 96 -2.40 -5.02 -6.92
N THR A 97 -3.53 -5.48 -7.43
CA THR A 97 -4.66 -5.98 -6.64
C THR A 97 -4.23 -7.17 -5.79
N PHE A 98 -3.56 -8.15 -6.38
CA PHE A 98 -3.01 -9.30 -5.67
C PHE A 98 -2.10 -8.91 -4.51
N HIS A 99 -1.16 -7.98 -4.74
CA HIS A 99 -0.25 -7.52 -3.69
C HIS A 99 -0.94 -6.74 -2.58
N ALA A 100 -1.89 -5.88 -2.93
CA ALA A 100 -2.71 -5.17 -1.94
C ALA A 100 -3.52 -6.16 -1.07
N HIS A 101 -4.11 -7.19 -1.69
CA HIS A 101 -4.85 -8.23 -0.95
C HIS A 101 -3.94 -9.06 -0.08
N THR A 102 -2.75 -9.40 -0.57
CA THR A 102 -1.74 -10.10 0.23
C THR A 102 -1.40 -9.30 1.48
N ALA A 103 -1.14 -8.00 1.37
CA ALA A 103 -0.88 -7.13 2.53
C ALA A 103 -2.08 -7.07 3.49
N ALA A 104 -3.31 -6.94 2.98
CA ALA A 104 -4.53 -6.95 3.79
C ALA A 104 -4.73 -8.27 4.55
N CYS A 105 -4.48 -9.40 3.90
CA CYS A 105 -4.60 -10.73 4.48
C CYS A 105 -3.55 -10.96 5.57
N LEU A 106 -2.30 -10.56 5.33
CA LEU A 106 -1.23 -10.66 6.31
C LEU A 106 -1.52 -9.80 7.54
N LEU A 107 -2.00 -8.57 7.35
CA LEU A 107 -2.39 -7.73 8.48
C LEU A 107 -3.56 -8.34 9.25
N THR A 108 -4.57 -8.87 8.57
CA THR A 108 -5.72 -9.54 9.21
C THR A 108 -5.26 -10.74 10.03
N LEU A 109 -4.39 -11.58 9.46
CA LEU A 109 -3.91 -12.80 10.10
C LEU A 109 -3.07 -12.52 11.35
N HIS A 110 -2.25 -11.48 11.30
CA HIS A 110 -1.28 -11.16 12.35
C HIS A 110 -1.67 -9.91 13.16
N TYR A 111 -2.93 -9.49 13.13
CA TYR A 111 -3.32 -8.19 13.68
C TYR A 111 -2.94 -8.04 15.16
N SER A 112 -3.22 -9.06 15.97
CA SER A 112 -2.88 -9.06 17.40
C SER A 112 -1.36 -8.98 17.58
N ASP A 113 -0.62 -9.85 16.90
CA ASP A 113 0.84 -9.92 17.04
C ASP A 113 1.51 -8.61 16.62
N VAL A 114 1.03 -7.98 15.54
CA VAL A 114 1.52 -6.69 15.07
C VAL A 114 1.23 -5.59 16.08
N LYS A 115 0.04 -5.60 16.70
CA LYS A 115 -0.36 -4.61 17.72
C LYS A 115 0.45 -4.78 19.01
N ASP A 116 0.71 -6.02 19.42
CA ASP A 116 1.55 -6.33 20.58
C ASP A 116 3.02 -5.94 20.31
N HIS A 117 3.52 -6.26 19.11
CA HIS A 117 4.85 -5.83 18.68
C HIS A 117 4.97 -4.30 18.65
N ALA A 118 3.95 -3.61 18.13
CA ALA A 118 3.91 -2.15 18.12
C ALA A 118 3.94 -1.55 19.52
N SER A 119 3.16 -2.09 20.45
CA SER A 119 3.13 -1.63 21.84
C SER A 119 4.46 -1.88 22.56
N SER A 120 5.19 -2.93 22.16
CA SER A 120 6.52 -3.25 22.70
C SER A 120 7.62 -2.35 22.16
N VAL A 121 7.65 -2.11 20.83
CA VAL A 121 8.70 -1.30 20.18
C VAL A 121 8.46 0.19 20.36
N TYR A 122 7.19 0.62 20.41
CA TYR A 122 6.77 2.01 20.44
C TYR A 122 5.67 2.25 21.50
N PRO A 123 5.97 2.06 22.80
CA PRO A 123 4.96 2.13 23.87
C PRO A 123 4.27 3.50 23.97
N ASP A 124 4.95 4.57 23.55
CA ASP A 124 4.45 5.95 23.63
C ASP A 124 3.71 6.41 22.37
N LEU A 125 3.58 5.54 21.35
CA LEU A 125 2.90 5.88 20.09
C LEU A 125 1.61 5.09 19.94
N PRO A 126 0.50 5.76 19.62
CA PRO A 126 -0.71 5.04 19.26
C PRO A 126 -0.45 4.25 17.97
N PHE A 127 -1.00 3.05 17.88
CA PHE A 127 -0.77 2.15 16.74
C PHE A 127 -1.12 2.78 15.38
N ARG A 128 -2.08 3.71 15.33
CA ARG A 128 -2.42 4.50 14.13
C ARG A 128 -1.30 5.41 13.61
N HIS A 129 -0.26 5.66 14.40
CA HIS A 129 0.93 6.41 13.95
C HIS A 129 2.02 5.50 13.39
N LEU A 130 1.72 4.21 13.24
CA LEU A 130 2.61 3.19 12.72
C LEU A 130 1.99 2.55 11.48
N VAL A 131 2.84 2.26 10.50
CA VAL A 131 2.49 1.53 9.28
C VAL A 131 3.23 0.20 9.32
N PRO A 132 2.51 -0.93 9.46
CA PRO A 132 3.08 -2.26 9.27
C PRO A 132 3.57 -2.43 7.83
N VAL A 133 4.77 -2.99 7.70
CA VAL A 133 5.44 -3.23 6.42
C VAL A 133 5.75 -4.71 6.30
N PHE A 134 5.14 -5.33 5.29
CA PHE A 134 5.29 -6.73 4.96
C PHE A 134 6.28 -6.89 3.80
N ALA A 135 7.39 -7.57 4.03
CA ALA A 135 8.33 -7.93 2.96
C ALA A 135 8.12 -9.40 2.55
N ASN A 136 8.05 -9.66 1.25
CA ASN A 136 8.14 -11.02 0.65
C ASN A 136 7.01 -11.99 0.96
N ALA A 137 5.86 -11.49 1.37
CA ALA A 137 4.78 -12.33 1.86
C ALA A 137 5.24 -13.35 2.92
N ARG A 138 6.32 -13.05 3.68
CA ARG A 138 6.69 -13.87 4.83
C ARG A 138 5.52 -13.82 5.79
N VAL A 139 4.99 -14.99 6.12
CA VAL A 139 3.80 -15.17 6.96
C VAL A 139 4.17 -15.21 8.45
N ASP A 140 5.33 -14.67 8.80
CA ASP A 140 5.82 -14.59 10.18
C ASP A 140 5.94 -13.11 10.58
N VAL A 141 5.44 -12.83 11.77
CA VAL A 141 5.51 -11.55 12.48
C VAL A 141 6.94 -11.05 12.61
N SER A 142 7.92 -11.95 12.74
CA SER A 142 9.34 -11.57 12.83
C SER A 142 9.86 -10.82 11.58
N GLY A 143 9.17 -10.96 10.44
CA GLY A 143 9.47 -10.24 9.21
C GLY A 143 8.75 -8.89 9.05
N ILE A 144 7.89 -8.52 10.00
CA ILE A 144 7.11 -7.27 9.92
C ILE A 144 7.94 -6.12 10.47
N THR A 145 8.10 -5.08 9.65
CA THR A 145 8.72 -3.83 10.10
C THR A 145 7.64 -2.80 10.41
N LEU A 146 7.81 -2.04 11.48
CA LEU A 146 6.90 -0.94 11.85
C LEU A 146 7.53 0.40 11.52
N LYS A 147 6.90 1.15 10.61
CA LYS A 147 7.35 2.50 10.22
C LYS A 147 6.50 3.58 10.89
N PRO A 148 7.08 4.52 11.65
CA PRO A 148 6.33 5.65 12.14
C PRO A 148 6.03 6.66 11.02
N ILE A 149 4.80 7.17 11.00
CA ILE A 149 4.35 8.23 10.06
C ILE A 149 4.31 9.62 10.71
N VAL A 150 4.81 9.71 11.94
CA VAL A 150 4.98 10.94 12.70
C VAL A 150 6.42 11.06 13.15
N PRO A 151 6.93 12.30 13.30
CA PRO A 151 8.13 12.53 14.07
C PRO A 151 7.99 11.97 15.48
N ILE A 152 9.03 11.29 15.99
CA ILE A 152 9.09 10.81 17.37
C ILE A 152 10.26 11.51 18.08
N PRO A 153 10.06 12.73 18.61
CA PRO A 153 11.12 13.43 19.33
C PRO A 153 11.68 12.54 20.44
N ASN A 154 13.00 12.38 20.46
CA ASN A 154 13.76 11.66 21.50
C ASN A 154 13.66 10.12 21.52
N HIS A 155 13.01 9.45 20.57
CA HIS A 155 13.07 7.99 20.50
C HIS A 155 14.46 7.51 20.01
N PRO A 156 15.12 6.56 20.70
CA PRO A 156 16.48 6.11 20.32
C PRO A 156 16.57 5.56 18.89
N LEU A 157 15.53 4.83 18.43
CA LEU A 157 15.45 4.36 17.04
C LEU A 157 15.22 5.52 16.07
N TYR A 158 14.49 6.55 16.49
CA TYR A 158 14.20 7.71 15.66
C TYR A 158 15.46 8.52 15.38
N LYS A 159 16.33 8.81 16.36
CA LYS A 159 17.58 9.54 16.08
C LYS A 159 18.50 8.80 15.09
N LYS A 160 18.65 7.47 15.24
CA LYS A 160 19.54 6.67 14.39
C LYS A 160 19.03 6.52 12.95
N GLU A 161 17.72 6.41 12.78
CA GLU A 161 17.06 6.32 11.47
C GLU A 161 16.66 7.67 10.88
N TYR A 162 16.82 8.79 11.58
CA TYR A 162 16.40 10.11 11.08
C TYR A 162 17.56 11.11 10.95
N ASP A 163 18.67 10.97 11.69
CA ASP A 163 19.87 11.81 11.48
C ASP A 163 20.54 11.57 10.10
N VAL A 164 20.25 10.43 9.47
CA VAL A 164 20.62 10.14 8.06
C VAL A 164 19.59 10.72 7.06
N PHE A 165 18.45 11.22 7.53
CA PHE A 165 17.24 11.49 6.73
C PHE A 165 16.64 12.88 7.03
N ARG A 166 17.46 13.93 6.88
CA ARG A 166 17.01 15.33 6.94
C ARG A 166 15.96 15.63 5.86
N GLY A 167 14.68 15.48 6.20
CA GLY A 167 13.56 15.93 5.37
C GLY A 167 12.88 14.85 4.53
N ASN A 168 13.20 13.57 4.72
CA ASN A 168 12.56 12.49 3.96
C ASN A 168 11.28 12.02 4.64
N GLU A 169 10.22 11.90 3.85
CA GLU A 169 8.92 11.40 4.32
C GLU A 169 8.95 9.87 4.49
N TRP A 170 8.07 9.30 5.33
CA TRP A 170 8.12 7.87 5.70
C TRP A 170 8.05 6.90 4.50
N TRP A 171 7.51 7.36 3.37
CA TRP A 171 7.41 6.60 2.13
C TRP A 171 8.68 6.64 1.29
N GLU A 172 9.56 7.64 1.43
CA GLU A 172 10.77 7.76 0.63
C GLU A 172 11.82 6.71 0.99
N THR A 173 11.62 6.04 2.11
CA THR A 173 12.57 5.12 2.71
C THR A 173 11.90 3.77 2.89
N GLY A 174 12.61 2.71 2.57
CA GLY A 174 12.15 1.36 2.89
C GLY A 174 13.16 0.33 2.49
N LEU A 175 13.54 -0.52 3.43
CA LEU A 175 14.22 -1.80 3.19
C LEU A 175 15.43 -1.77 2.23
N GLY A 176 16.09 -0.63 1.98
CA GLY A 176 17.15 -0.53 0.97
C GLY A 176 16.66 -0.34 -0.48
N VAL A 177 15.43 0.11 -0.66
CA VAL A 177 14.80 0.46 -1.95
C VAL A 177 14.74 1.98 -2.09
N SER A 178 15.15 2.48 -3.27
CA SER A 178 15.02 3.89 -3.64
C SER A 178 13.89 4.07 -4.63
N PHE A 179 13.00 5.04 -4.36
CA PHE A 179 11.85 5.36 -5.23
C PHE A 179 12.07 6.68 -5.96
N GLU A 180 12.00 6.65 -7.29
CA GLU A 180 12.17 7.85 -8.13
C GLU A 180 10.85 8.61 -8.35
N GLN A 181 9.71 8.01 -7.98
CA GLN A 181 8.35 8.56 -8.19
C GLN A 181 8.00 9.70 -7.21
N THR A 182 8.85 10.72 -7.17
CA THR A 182 8.70 11.89 -6.27
C THR A 182 7.43 12.69 -6.55
N TRP A 183 6.84 12.59 -7.75
CA TRP A 183 5.55 13.22 -8.06
C TRP A 183 4.37 12.63 -7.28
N LEU A 184 4.51 11.44 -6.69
CA LEU A 184 3.50 10.85 -5.81
C LEU A 184 3.52 11.40 -4.37
N ARG A 185 4.52 12.23 -4.02
CA ARG A 185 4.66 12.80 -2.66
C ARG A 185 3.38 13.48 -2.16
N PRO A 186 2.69 14.36 -2.93
CA PRO A 186 1.49 15.03 -2.44
C PRO A 186 0.37 14.03 -2.09
N ARG A 187 0.19 12.98 -2.90
CA ARG A 187 -0.82 11.93 -2.67
C ARG A 187 -0.48 11.07 -1.45
N LEU A 188 0.78 10.65 -1.30
CA LEU A 188 1.24 9.88 -0.15
C LEU A 188 1.20 10.70 1.15
N SER A 189 1.44 12.02 1.07
CA SER A 189 1.24 12.94 2.18
C SER A 189 -0.21 13.02 2.59
N ALA A 190 -1.10 13.28 1.63
CA ALA A 190 -2.53 13.39 1.88
C ALA A 190 -3.10 12.10 2.49
N LEU A 191 -2.62 10.94 2.01
CA LEU A 191 -2.90 9.64 2.61
C LEU A 191 -2.51 9.58 4.08
N ALA A 192 -1.24 9.84 4.37
CA ALA A 192 -0.71 9.67 5.72
C ALA A 192 -1.38 10.63 6.70
N LEU A 193 -1.63 11.87 6.27
CA LEU A 193 -2.38 12.86 7.04
C LEU A 193 -3.84 12.43 7.24
N GLY A 194 -4.52 11.95 6.20
CA GLY A 194 -5.89 11.46 6.30
C GLY A 194 -6.03 10.26 7.23
N TYR A 195 -5.07 9.34 7.21
CA TYR A 195 -5.05 8.20 8.14
C TYR A 195 -4.74 8.61 9.58
N ARG A 196 -3.79 9.53 9.77
CA ARG A 196 -3.35 9.96 11.11
C ARG A 196 -4.37 10.88 11.79
N ASP A 197 -4.81 11.91 11.07
CA ASP A 197 -5.57 13.05 11.60
C ASP A 197 -7.04 13.06 11.14
N GLY A 198 -7.41 12.16 10.23
CA GLY A 198 -8.75 12.13 9.66
C GLY A 198 -9.81 11.47 10.54
N PRO A 199 -11.05 11.36 10.02
CA PRO A 199 -12.19 10.77 10.72
C PRO A 199 -12.04 9.25 10.95
N ASP A 200 -11.09 8.62 10.27
CA ASP A 200 -10.77 7.19 10.33
C ASP A 200 -10.02 6.79 11.62
N GLN A 201 -10.44 7.30 12.77
CA GLN A 201 -9.80 6.97 14.03
C GLN A 201 -10.20 5.57 14.53
N GLY A 202 -9.25 4.87 15.14
CA GLY A 202 -9.49 3.57 15.79
C GLY A 202 -9.11 2.38 14.91
N ASP A 203 -9.56 1.18 15.27
CA ASP A 203 -9.14 -0.08 14.64
C ASP A 203 -9.88 -0.39 13.33
N ALA A 204 -10.86 0.44 12.96
CA ALA A 204 -11.67 0.24 11.76
C ALA A 204 -10.92 0.55 10.45
N VAL A 205 -9.84 1.35 10.48
CA VAL A 205 -9.06 1.69 9.29
C VAL A 205 -7.57 1.53 9.58
N ARG A 206 -6.82 1.01 8.60
CA ARG A 206 -5.38 0.80 8.72
C ARG A 206 -4.65 1.19 7.45
N LEU A 207 -3.41 1.65 7.62
CA LEU A 207 -2.47 1.82 6.52
C LEU A 207 -1.40 0.75 6.63
N THR A 208 -1.09 0.09 5.52
CA THR A 208 -0.04 -0.94 5.46
C THR A 208 0.79 -0.82 4.20
N GLU A 209 2.01 -1.34 4.22
CA GLU A 209 2.81 -1.53 3.00
C GLU A 209 3.12 -3.00 2.75
N GLY A 210 3.08 -3.41 1.47
CA GLY A 210 3.57 -4.69 0.99
C GLY A 210 4.69 -4.49 -0.02
N TYR A 211 5.84 -5.12 0.21
CA TYR A 211 6.99 -5.10 -0.68
C TYR A 211 7.16 -6.44 -1.40
N SER A 212 7.21 -6.38 -2.73
CA SER A 212 7.41 -7.53 -3.61
C SER A 212 8.51 -7.29 -4.62
N LYS A 213 9.30 -8.32 -4.89
CA LYS A 213 10.31 -8.30 -5.95
C LYS A 213 9.62 -8.47 -7.31
N VAL A 214 9.95 -7.60 -8.27
CA VAL A 214 9.40 -7.64 -9.65
C VAL A 214 10.47 -8.09 -10.65
N SER A 215 11.73 -7.73 -10.40
CA SER A 215 12.90 -8.22 -11.15
C SER A 215 14.11 -8.37 -10.21
N ALA A 216 15.28 -8.72 -10.75
CA ALA A 216 16.51 -8.81 -9.96
C ALA A 216 16.84 -7.51 -9.20
N ASP A 217 16.57 -6.37 -9.83
CA ASP A 217 16.94 -5.01 -9.40
C ASP A 217 15.73 -4.11 -9.07
N LYS A 218 14.50 -4.57 -9.31
CA LYS A 218 13.28 -3.80 -9.08
C LYS A 218 12.39 -4.42 -8.02
N MET A 219 11.83 -3.55 -7.19
CA MET A 219 10.77 -3.88 -6.25
C MET A 219 9.56 -3.01 -6.48
N VAL A 220 8.39 -3.55 -6.15
CA VAL A 220 7.18 -2.78 -5.95
C VAL A 220 6.88 -2.68 -4.46
N CYS A 221 6.48 -1.50 -4.02
CA CYS A 221 5.84 -1.25 -2.75
C CYS A 221 4.39 -0.86 -3.01
N VAL A 222 3.46 -1.60 -2.44
CA VAL A 222 2.04 -1.27 -2.44
C VAL A 222 1.68 -0.73 -1.07
N THR A 223 1.37 0.56 -1.02
CA THR A 223 0.81 1.21 0.16
C THR A 223 -0.71 1.10 0.09
N ALA A 224 -1.36 0.41 1.02
CA ALA A 224 -2.79 0.15 1.00
C ALA A 224 -3.49 0.74 2.22
N ARG A 225 -4.58 1.49 2.01
CA ARG A 225 -5.55 1.80 3.05
C ARG A 225 -6.55 0.68 3.10
N LEU A 226 -6.75 0.18 4.31
CA LEU A 226 -7.58 -0.95 4.61
C LEU A 226 -8.69 -0.54 5.56
N ARG A 227 -9.85 -1.18 5.43
CA ARG A 227 -10.99 -0.98 6.33
C ARG A 227 -11.47 -2.32 6.87
N TRP A 228 -11.70 -2.36 8.17
CA TRP A 228 -12.33 -3.50 8.83
C TRP A 228 -13.79 -3.58 8.40
N LYS A 229 -14.23 -4.74 7.90
CA LYS A 229 -15.65 -5.03 7.63
C LYS A 229 -16.16 -6.07 8.64
N ASP A 230 -17.48 -6.12 8.81
CA ASP A 230 -18.18 -6.99 9.78
C ASP A 230 -17.88 -8.49 9.63
N ALA A 231 -17.29 -8.89 8.51
CA ALA A 231 -16.76 -10.24 8.27
C ALA A 231 -15.46 -10.57 9.04
N GLY A 232 -14.99 -9.69 9.93
CA GLY A 232 -13.80 -9.93 10.76
C GLY A 232 -12.49 -9.88 9.99
N ARG A 233 -12.45 -9.15 8.87
CA ARG A 233 -11.27 -9.00 8.02
C ARG A 233 -11.13 -7.59 7.47
N TYR A 234 -9.89 -7.21 7.17
CA TYR A 234 -9.60 -5.98 6.44
C TYR A 234 -9.88 -6.14 4.94
N HIS A 235 -10.59 -5.18 4.37
CA HIS A 235 -10.77 -4.99 2.94
C HIS A 235 -9.93 -3.80 2.47
N ILE A 236 -9.56 -3.79 1.19
CA ILE A 236 -8.81 -2.68 0.61
C ILE A 236 -9.81 -1.59 0.23
N ASP A 237 -9.64 -0.39 0.77
CA ASP A 237 -10.38 0.78 0.30
C ASP A 237 -9.70 1.30 -0.98
N TRP A 238 -8.38 1.40 -0.95
CA TRP A 238 -7.55 1.78 -2.09
C TRP A 238 -6.08 1.45 -1.83
N CYS A 239 -5.24 1.52 -2.86
CA CYS A 239 -3.79 1.37 -2.70
C CYS A 239 -3.02 2.33 -3.61
N ILE A 240 -1.70 2.46 -3.44
CA ILE A 240 -0.80 3.18 -4.33
C ILE A 240 0.40 2.27 -4.57
N ALA A 241 0.73 1.99 -5.83
CA ALA A 241 1.89 1.19 -6.20
C ALA A 241 3.08 2.10 -6.52
N ARG A 242 4.25 1.75 -6.00
CA ARG A 242 5.50 2.47 -6.18
C ARG A 242 6.60 1.50 -6.57
N PHE A 243 7.42 1.86 -7.54
CA PHE A 243 8.50 1.07 -8.08
C PHE A 243 9.83 1.69 -7.65
N GLY A 244 10.70 0.84 -7.15
CA GLY A 244 12.00 1.27 -6.69
C GLY A 244 13.11 0.33 -7.08
N ASN A 245 14.32 0.88 -7.11
CA ASN A 245 15.55 0.15 -7.37
C ASN A 245 16.08 -0.43 -6.06
N VAL A 246 16.44 -1.71 -6.07
CA VAL A 246 17.13 -2.35 -4.94
C VAL A 246 18.56 -1.81 -4.90
N THR A 247 18.91 -1.12 -3.82
CA THR A 247 20.29 -0.64 -3.64
C THR A 247 21.14 -1.77 -3.07
N SER A 248 22.14 -2.21 -3.83
CA SER A 248 22.99 -3.39 -3.56
C SER A 248 23.78 -3.36 -2.25
N ALA A 249 23.82 -2.21 -1.55
CA ALA A 249 24.73 -2.00 -0.42
C ALA A 249 24.20 -2.46 0.96
N LYS A 250 22.89 -2.70 1.13
CA LYS A 250 22.32 -2.93 2.48
C LYS A 250 21.31 -4.06 2.61
N MET A 251 20.81 -4.58 1.51
CA MET A 251 19.79 -5.62 1.57
C MET A 251 20.47 -7.00 1.63
N ARG A 252 20.87 -7.43 2.83
CA ARG A 252 21.09 -8.86 3.11
C ARG A 252 19.73 -9.54 3.09
N TRP A 253 19.24 -9.79 1.89
CA TRP A 253 18.26 -10.84 1.69
C TRP A 253 18.90 -12.12 2.20
N ASN A 254 18.38 -12.67 3.29
CA ASN A 254 18.72 -14.05 3.61
C ASN A 254 18.10 -14.89 2.48
N GLU A 255 18.93 -15.20 1.47
CA GLU A 255 18.64 -16.13 0.37
C GLU A 255 18.43 -17.57 0.86
N THR A 256 18.45 -17.80 2.17
CA THR A 256 18.09 -19.05 2.83
C THR A 256 16.58 -19.17 2.97
N VAL A 257 15.89 -19.54 1.88
CA VAL A 257 14.73 -20.47 1.86
C VAL A 257 14.80 -21.28 0.57
#